data_AF-A0A378AEI5-F1
#
_entry.id   AF-A0A378AEI5-F1
#
_cell.length_a   1.000
_cell.length_b   1.000
_cell.length_c   1.000
_cell.angle_alpha   90.00
_cell.angle_beta   90.00
_cell.angle_gamma   90.00
#
_symmetry.space_group_name_H-M   'P 1'
#
loop_
_entity.id
_entity.type
_entity.pdbx_description
1 polymer ?
#
loop_
_entity_poly.entity_id
_entity_poly.type
_entity_poly.pdbx_seq_one_letter_code
_entity_poly.pdbx_strand_id
1 'polypeptide(L)' 'MMNPTLITRRRLLIAMALSPLLWQMRGAQAADVDPQRVVALEWLPAELLLALGVTPYGVADIPNYRLWVNEPRCPTR' A
#
# COMPACT_ATOMS: atom_id res chain seq x y z
N MET A 1 -24.43 21.93 -16.45
CA MET A 1 -25.19 21.55 -15.23
C MET A 1 -24.96 20.08 -14.94
N MET A 2 -24.00 19.75 -14.07
CA MET A 2 -23.77 18.36 -13.62
C MET A 2 -24.90 17.96 -12.70
N ASN A 3 -25.62 16.89 -13.05
CA ASN A 3 -26.77 16.40 -12.30
C ASN A 3 -26.25 15.73 -11.00
N PRO A 4 -26.43 16.32 -9.81
CA PRO A 4 -26.02 15.67 -8.59
C PRO A 4 -27.09 14.63 -8.23
N THR A 5 -26.67 13.43 -7.84
CA THR A 5 -27.47 12.47 -7.05
C THR A 5 -28.65 11.75 -7.72
N LEU A 6 -28.40 10.83 -8.67
CA LEU A 6 -29.31 9.70 -8.89
C LEU A 6 -28.74 8.45 -8.22
N ILE A 7 -29.23 8.12 -7.02
CA ILE A 7 -28.95 6.84 -6.36
C ILE A 7 -29.74 5.76 -7.09
N THR A 8 -29.06 4.91 -7.85
CA THR A 8 -29.70 3.79 -8.55
C THR A 8 -30.02 2.66 -7.58
N ARG A 9 -31.05 1.83 -7.89
CA ARG A 9 -31.43 0.65 -7.09
C ARG A 9 -30.23 -0.24 -6.76
N ARG A 10 -29.36 -0.47 -7.75
CA ARG A 10 -28.12 -1.25 -7.59
C ARG A 10 -27.19 -0.64 -6.53
N ARG A 11 -27.00 0.68 -6.54
CA ARG A 11 -26.13 1.37 -5.55
C ARG A 11 -26.74 1.32 -4.15
N LEU A 12 -28.06 1.44 -4.02
CA LEU A 12 -28.75 1.30 -2.75
C LEU A 12 -28.58 -0.11 -2.16
N LEU A 13 -28.77 -1.14 -2.99
CA LEU A 13 -28.59 -2.54 -2.56
C LEU A 13 -27.15 -2.83 -2.12
N ILE A 14 -26.16 -2.30 -2.86
CA ILE A 14 -24.74 -2.42 -2.47
C ILE A 14 -24.49 -1.73 -1.12
N ALA A 15 -25.01 -0.51 -0.93
CA ALA A 15 -24.85 0.21 0.33
C ALA A 15 -25.51 -0.52 1.51
N MET A 16 -26.69 -1.11 1.31
CA MET A 16 -27.38 -1.92 2.33
C MET A 16 -26.60 -3.20 2.66
N ALA A 17 -26.10 -3.91 1.65
CA ALA A 17 -25.29 -5.11 1.83
C ALA A 17 -23.98 -4.82 2.59
N LEU A 18 -23.37 -3.65 2.37
CA LEU A 18 -22.14 -3.22 3.05
C LEU A 18 -22.37 -2.54 4.40
N SER A 19 -23.62 -2.21 4.77
CA SER A 19 -23.93 -1.48 6.01
C SER A 19 -23.40 -2.12 7.32
N PRO A 20 -23.48 -3.46 7.55
CA PRO A 20 -22.89 -4.06 8.75
C PRO A 20 -21.36 -4.00 8.73
N LEU A 21 -20.73 -4.14 7.56
CA LEU A 21 -19.27 -4.01 7.42
C LEU A 21 -18.81 -2.59 7.74
N LEU A 22 -19.51 -1.58 7.23
CA LEU A 22 -19.23 -0.17 7.52
C LEU A 22 -19.42 0.14 9.00
N TRP A 23 -20.43 -0.46 9.65
CA TRP A 23 -20.64 -0.32 11.09
C TRP A 23 -19.48 -0.93 11.91
N GLN A 24 -18.97 -2.09 11.51
CA GLN A 24 -17.82 -2.74 12.15
C GLN A 24 -16.51 -1.96 11.92
N MET A 25 -16.35 -1.31 10.78
CA MET A 25 -15.16 -0.51 10.44
C MET A 25 -15.16 0.90 11.04
N ARG A 26 -16.14 1.28 11.86
CA ARG A 26 -16.23 2.62 12.47
C ARG A 26 -15.00 3.02 13.30
N GLY A 27 -14.33 2.05 13.91
CA GLY A 27 -13.08 2.23 14.65
C GLY A 27 -11.83 1.92 13.84
N ALA A 28 -11.95 1.56 12.56
CA ALA A 28 -10.80 1.31 11.71
C ALA A 28 -10.05 2.63 11.53
N GLN A 29 -8.86 2.70 12.10
CA GLN A 29 -7.92 3.78 11.88
C GLN A 29 -6.82 3.25 10.97
N ALA A 30 -6.29 4.11 10.09
CA ALA A 30 -5.02 3.79 9.48
C ALA A 30 -3.99 3.57 10.59
N ALA A 31 -3.12 2.58 10.43
CA ALA A 31 -1.98 2.46 11.32
C ALA A 31 -1.17 3.75 11.24
N ASP A 32 -0.54 4.12 12.36
CA ASP A 32 0.39 5.24 12.35
C ASP A 32 1.49 4.98 11.31
N VAL A 33 1.89 6.02 10.60
CA VAL A 33 2.85 5.90 9.51
C VAL A 33 4.24 5.81 10.12
N ASP A 34 4.79 4.60 10.16
CA ASP A 34 6.18 4.36 10.54
C ASP A 34 7.06 4.27 9.27
N PRO A 35 7.92 5.28 8.99
CA PRO A 35 8.81 5.27 7.83
C PRO A 35 9.79 4.08 7.81
N GLN A 36 10.02 3.41 8.95
CA GLN A 36 10.87 2.23 9.06
C GLN A 36 10.14 0.92 8.69
N ARG A 37 8.81 0.97 8.47
CA ARG A 37 7.97 -0.21 8.17
C ARG A 37 7.44 -0.20 6.74
N VAL A 38 8.23 0.30 5.80
CA VAL A 38 7.90 0.32 4.37
C VAL A 38 8.44 -0.93 3.68
N VAL A 39 7.61 -1.63 2.92
CA VAL A 39 8.02 -2.79 2.09
C VAL A 39 7.95 -2.41 0.62
N ALA A 40 9.05 -2.61 -0.11
CA ALA A 40 9.11 -2.42 -1.55
C ALA A 40 8.82 -3.75 -2.26
N LEU A 41 7.72 -3.80 -3.01
CA LEU A 41 7.31 -5.00 -3.74
C LEU A 41 7.94 -5.12 -5.14
N GLU A 42 8.73 -4.13 -5.52
CA GLU A 42 9.40 -4.02 -6.82
C GLU A 42 10.80 -3.43 -6.63
N TRP A 43 11.66 -3.61 -7.62
CA TRP A 43 13.06 -3.16 -7.53
C TRP A 43 13.21 -1.64 -7.60
N LEU A 44 12.50 -0.98 -8.52
CA LEU A 44 12.54 0.48 -8.71
C LEU A 44 12.17 1.25 -7.43
N PRO A 45 11.06 0.92 -6.74
CA PRO A 45 10.74 1.54 -5.46
C PRO A 45 11.76 1.24 -4.36
N ALA A 46 12.36 0.04 -4.35
CA ALA A 46 13.41 -0.29 -3.37
C ALA A 46 14.63 0.60 -3.53
N GLU A 47 15.08 0.81 -4.77
CA GLU A 47 16.20 1.71 -5.09
C GLU A 47 15.90 3.16 -4.72
N LEU A 48 14.68 3.63 -5.01
CA LEU A 48 14.25 4.97 -4.63
C LEU A 48 14.30 5.18 -3.11
N LEU A 49 13.79 4.22 -2.33
CA LEU A 49 13.84 4.32 -0.86
C LEU A 49 15.28 4.40 -0.36
N LEU A 50 16.17 3.56 -0.90
CA LEU A 50 17.59 3.58 -0.57
C LEU A 50 18.25 4.92 -0.96
N ALA A 51 17.91 5.47 -2.13
CA ALA A 51 18.39 6.78 -2.58
C ALA A 51 17.91 7.93 -1.68
N LEU A 52 16.73 7.80 -1.07
CA LEU A 52 16.19 8.74 -0.08
C LEU A 52 16.77 8.54 1.33
N GLY A 53 17.69 7.58 1.53
CA GLY A 53 18.24 7.23 2.84
C GLY A 53 17.28 6.45 3.73
N VAL A 54 16.18 5.93 3.18
CA VAL A 54 15.21 5.09 3.89
C VAL A 54 15.56 3.63 3.66
N THR A 55 15.78 2.88 4.74
CA THR A 55 16.01 1.45 4.65
C THR A 55 14.67 0.72 4.67
N PRO A 56 14.24 0.06 3.57
CA PRO A 56 12.97 -0.65 3.55
C PRO A 56 12.99 -1.83 4.52
N TYR A 57 11.85 -2.09 5.16
CA TYR A 57 11.61 -3.25 6.00
C TYR A 57 11.64 -4.57 5.22
N GLY A 58 11.39 -4.53 3.91
CA GLY A 58 11.47 -5.71 3.06
C GLY A 58 11.51 -5.30 1.60
N VAL A 59 12.16 -6.13 0.78
CA VAL A 59 12.25 -5.96 -0.66
C VAL A 59 11.83 -7.27 -1.32
N ALA A 60 11.06 -7.21 -2.40
CA ALA A 60 10.70 -8.39 -3.16
C ALA A 60 11.91 -8.97 -3.92
N ASP A 61 11.96 -10.30 -4.01
CA ASP A 61 12.92 -11.04 -4.83
C ASP A 61 14.41 -10.63 -4.60
N ILE A 62 14.81 -10.54 -3.33
CA ILE A 62 16.20 -10.20 -2.91
C ILE A 62 17.27 -11.06 -3.62
N PRO A 63 17.11 -12.38 -3.80
CA PRO A 63 18.13 -13.19 -4.46
C PRO A 63 18.41 -12.72 -5.89
N ASN A 64 17.36 -12.44 -6.65
CA ASN A 64 17.47 -11.99 -8.04
C ASN A 64 17.93 -10.52 -8.10
N TYR A 65 17.45 -9.67 -7.19
CA TYR A 65 17.96 -8.30 -7.05
C TYR A 65 19.49 -8.28 -6.87
N ARG A 66 20.02 -9.14 -5.99
CA ARG A 66 21.49 -9.25 -5.76
C ARG A 66 22.26 -9.80 -6.97
N LEU A 67 21.61 -10.56 -7.85
CA LEU A 67 22.23 -11.09 -9.06
C LEU A 67 22.41 -10.01 -10.12
N TRP A 68 21.42 -9.13 -10.27
CA TRP A 68 21.38 -8.15 -11.37
C TRP A 68 21.75 -6.72 -10.95
N VAL A 69 21.60 -6.38 -9.67
CA VAL A 69 21.86 -5.05 -9.13
C VAL A 69 23.03 -5.12 -8.15
N ASN A 70 24.13 -4.45 -8.51
CA ASN A 70 25.33 -4.38 -7.68
C ASN A 70 25.20 -3.26 -6.60
N GLU A 71 24.73 -2.08 -7.01
CA GLU A 71 24.43 -0.95 -6.14
C GLU A 71 23.07 -0.33 -6.51
N PRO A 72 22.28 0.16 -5.53
CA PRO A 72 22.53 0.09 -4.09
C PRO A 72 22.34 -1.33 -3.54
N ARG A 73 23.17 -1.72 -2.55
CA ARG A 73 23.05 -3.04 -1.95
C ARG A 73 21.78 -3.12 -1.09
N CYS A 74 20.95 -4.14 -1.35
CA CYS A 74 19.84 -4.45 -0.47
C CYS A 74 20.36 -4.78 0.95
N PRO A 75 19.75 -4.21 2.00
CA PRO A 75 20.15 -4.50 3.38
C PRO A 75 20.10 -6.00 3.66
N THR A 76 21.14 -6.50 4.32
CA THR A 76 21.15 -7.89 4.80
C THR A 76 20.59 -7.82 6.21
N ARG A 77 19.39 -8.38 6.43
CA ARG A 77 18.99 -8.72 7.80
C ARG A 77 19.79 -9.92 8.28
#